data_AF-A0A964E2X3-F1
#
_entry.id   AF-A0A964E2X3-F1
#
_cell.length_a   1.000
_cell.length_b   1.000
_cell.length_c   1.000
_cell.angle_alpha   90.00
_cell.angle_beta   90.00
_cell.angle_gamma   90.00
#
_symmetry.space_group_name_H-M   'P 1'
#
loop_
_entity.id
_entity.type
_entity.pdbx_description
1 polymer ?
#
loop_
_entity_poly.entity_id
_entity_poly.type
_entity_poly.pdbx_seq_one_letter_code
_entity_poly.pdbx_strand_id
1 'polypeptide(L)'
;MALPSASVHCCVTSPPYYGLRDYGMDGQIGLEVTPEAYVAEMVAVFREVRRVLRDDGTLWLNIGDSYAGTPGGYQGKSGQRASRTFTARIDKAKGGEGLKPKDLIGIPWMLAFALRADGWYLRSDIIWHKPNPMPESVSDRPTNAHEHVFLLSKSAQYFYDADAIKEVGAVPAGTRAAKGSNVRSELKDVNSRPPEYWEYNGFRNARSVWTIATQPYGGAHFATMAPDLAERCIKAGSKPADVVLDPFGGAGTTGMVADRLGRSAILIELNPAYAAIATDRIHDDAGMFAQVSA
;
A
#
# COMPACT_ATOMS: atom_id res chain seq x y z
N MET A 1 -9.56 19.16 -12.91
CA MET A 1 -8.54 19.39 -13.98
C MET A 1 -7.82 18.07 -14.22
N ALA A 2 -7.56 17.66 -15.46
CA ALA A 2 -6.86 16.40 -15.73
C ALA A 2 -5.35 16.57 -15.51
N LEU A 3 -4.72 15.62 -14.81
CA LEU A 3 -3.27 15.64 -14.58
C LEU A 3 -2.51 15.34 -15.89
N PRO A 4 -1.44 16.10 -16.21
CA PRO A 4 -0.59 15.79 -17.37
C PRO A 4 0.03 14.40 -17.27
N SER A 5 0.38 13.82 -18.42
CA SER A 5 1.16 12.57 -18.44
C SER A 5 2.55 12.81 -17.84
N ALA A 6 3.12 11.80 -17.18
CA ALA A 6 4.45 11.87 -16.56
C ALA A 6 4.69 13.05 -15.60
N SER A 7 3.65 13.52 -14.89
CA SER A 7 3.70 14.66 -13.96
C SER A 7 4.01 14.29 -12.51
N VAL A 8 3.92 13.01 -12.11
CA VAL A 8 4.16 12.57 -10.72
C VAL A 8 5.26 11.51 -10.64
N HIS A 9 5.96 11.46 -9.50
CA HIS A 9 7.16 10.63 -9.34
C HIS A 9 6.85 9.31 -8.65
N CYS A 10 5.91 9.32 -7.72
CA CYS A 10 5.52 8.17 -6.93
C CYS A 10 4.01 8.19 -6.72
N CYS A 11 3.40 7.01 -6.70
CA CYS A 11 2.03 6.83 -6.22
C CYS A 11 2.07 5.95 -4.98
N VAL A 12 1.50 6.40 -3.87
CA VAL A 12 1.36 5.62 -2.63
C VAL A 12 -0.10 5.69 -2.23
N THR A 13 -0.76 4.53 -2.18
CA THR A 13 -2.22 4.52 -2.02
C THR A 13 -2.74 3.22 -1.40
N SER A 14 -3.95 3.33 -0.85
CA SER A 14 -4.76 2.23 -0.34
C SER A 14 -6.19 2.44 -0.85
N PRO A 15 -6.63 1.76 -1.92
CA PRO A 15 -7.98 1.92 -2.46
C PRO A 15 -9.05 1.44 -1.46
N PRO A 16 -10.33 1.74 -1.72
CA PRO A 16 -11.44 1.03 -1.08
C PRO A 16 -11.31 -0.48 -1.26
N TYR A 17 -11.28 -1.24 -0.16
CA TYR A 17 -11.16 -2.69 -0.22
C TYR A 17 -12.49 -3.34 -0.58
N TYR A 18 -12.47 -4.34 -1.45
CA TYR A 18 -13.65 -5.00 -1.99
C TYR A 18 -14.62 -5.47 -0.89
N GLY A 19 -15.84 -4.97 -0.98
CA GLY A 19 -16.96 -5.24 -0.09
C GLY A 19 -16.73 -4.85 1.37
N LEU A 20 -15.69 -4.11 1.76
CA LEU A 20 -15.49 -3.86 3.19
C LEU A 20 -16.32 -2.69 3.70
N ARG A 21 -16.54 -1.66 2.87
CA ARG A 21 -17.06 -0.36 3.28
C ARG A 21 -18.00 0.24 2.25
N ASP A 22 -19.07 0.82 2.76
CA ASP A 22 -19.94 1.72 2.02
C ASP A 22 -19.69 3.14 2.53
N TYR A 23 -19.24 4.03 1.64
CA TYR A 23 -18.96 5.43 1.96
C TYR A 23 -20.15 6.35 1.68
N GLY A 24 -21.27 5.80 1.20
CA GLY A 24 -22.50 6.54 0.92
C GLY A 24 -22.38 7.52 -0.24
N MET A 25 -21.48 7.26 -1.18
CA MET A 25 -21.20 8.16 -2.32
C MET A 25 -21.51 7.47 -3.65
N ASP A 26 -22.23 8.19 -4.51
CA ASP A 26 -22.43 7.77 -5.90
C ASP A 26 -21.08 7.69 -6.62
N GLY A 27 -20.83 6.58 -7.32
CA GLY A 27 -19.56 6.34 -8.01
C GLY A 27 -18.41 5.87 -7.12
N GLN A 28 -18.66 5.53 -5.85
CA GLN A 28 -17.64 4.86 -5.03
C GLN A 28 -17.27 3.50 -5.63
N ILE A 29 -16.00 3.16 -5.50
CA ILE A 29 -15.48 1.84 -5.87
C ILE A 29 -15.43 0.94 -4.63
N GLY A 30 -15.60 -0.37 -4.82
CA GLY A 30 -15.47 -1.37 -3.77
C GLY A 30 -16.77 -2.09 -3.43
N LEU A 31 -17.92 -1.72 -4.02
CA LEU A 31 -19.20 -2.41 -3.85
C LEU A 31 -19.71 -3.08 -5.13
N GLU A 32 -18.82 -3.34 -6.07
CA GLU A 32 -19.14 -4.01 -7.33
C GLU A 32 -19.71 -5.41 -7.07
N VAL A 33 -20.54 -5.87 -8.00
CA VAL A 33 -21.28 -7.14 -7.84
C VAL A 33 -20.34 -8.34 -7.74
N THR A 34 -19.22 -8.32 -8.46
CA THR A 34 -18.24 -9.42 -8.45
C THR A 34 -16.82 -8.91 -8.22
N PRO A 35 -15.91 -9.76 -7.71
CA PRO A 35 -14.49 -9.47 -7.60
C PRO A 35 -13.87 -8.99 -8.92
N GLU A 36 -14.25 -9.58 -10.05
CA GLU A 36 -13.74 -9.24 -11.37
C GLU A 36 -14.17 -7.84 -11.81
N ALA A 37 -15.41 -7.44 -11.51
CA ALA A 37 -15.90 -6.10 -11.77
C ALA A 37 -15.13 -5.05 -10.94
N TYR A 38 -14.89 -5.33 -9.66
CA TYR A 38 -14.03 -4.48 -8.82
C TYR A 38 -12.61 -4.36 -9.38
N VAL A 39 -12.01 -5.49 -9.76
CA VAL A 39 -10.66 -5.50 -10.35
C VAL A 39 -10.62 -4.70 -11.66
N ALA A 40 -11.67 -4.76 -12.49
CA ALA A 40 -11.76 -3.98 -13.72
C ALA A 40 -11.77 -2.46 -13.47
N GLU A 41 -12.54 -2.00 -12.48
CA GLU A 41 -12.54 -0.58 -12.06
C GLU A 41 -11.18 -0.15 -11.53
N MET A 42 -10.54 -0.98 -10.70
CA MET A 42 -9.18 -0.71 -10.22
C MET A 42 -8.17 -0.63 -11.35
N VAL A 43 -8.23 -1.55 -12.33
CA VAL A 43 -7.36 -1.52 -13.52
C VAL A 43 -7.58 -0.22 -14.31
N ALA A 44 -8.82 0.26 -14.45
CA ALA A 44 -9.09 1.53 -15.12
C ALA A 44 -8.44 2.71 -14.40
N VAL A 45 -8.57 2.80 -13.07
CA VAL A 45 -7.91 3.84 -12.26
C VAL A 45 -6.39 3.74 -12.38
N PHE A 46 -5.83 2.55 -12.21
CA PHE A 46 -4.37 2.38 -12.24
C PHE A 46 -3.80 2.54 -13.64
N ARG A 47 -4.58 2.40 -14.72
CA ARG A 47 -4.14 2.79 -16.06
C ARG A 47 -3.90 4.30 -16.15
N GLU A 48 -4.78 5.11 -15.56
CA GLU A 48 -4.58 6.56 -15.47
C GLU A 48 -3.41 6.91 -14.54
N VAL A 49 -3.24 6.21 -13.42
CA VAL A 49 -2.04 6.36 -12.56
C VAL A 49 -0.77 6.07 -13.36
N ARG A 50 -0.75 5.00 -14.18
CA ARG A 50 0.39 4.66 -15.04
C ARG A 50 0.71 5.76 -16.05
N ARG A 51 -0.31 6.44 -16.58
CA ARG A 51 -0.17 7.55 -17.53
C ARG A 51 0.48 8.78 -16.88
N VAL A 52 0.04 9.15 -15.68
CA VAL A 52 0.53 10.34 -14.98
C VAL A 52 1.87 10.12 -14.28
N LEU A 53 2.23 8.87 -13.95
CA LEU A 53 3.55 8.54 -13.44
C LEU A 53 4.64 8.77 -14.50
N ARG A 54 5.76 9.34 -14.06
CA ARG A 54 7.01 9.36 -14.82
C ARG A 54 7.43 7.95 -15.20
N ASP A 55 8.23 7.82 -16.26
CA ASP A 55 8.68 6.52 -16.77
C ASP A 55 9.51 5.71 -15.78
N ASP A 56 10.20 6.40 -14.86
CA ASP A 56 10.94 5.82 -13.74
C ASP A 56 10.12 5.74 -12.44
N GLY A 57 8.85 6.15 -12.45
CA GLY A 57 8.01 6.22 -11.27
C GLY A 57 7.53 4.86 -10.75
N THR A 58 7.13 4.84 -9.48
CA THR A 58 6.64 3.64 -8.78
C THR A 58 5.22 3.80 -8.27
N LEU A 59 4.53 2.68 -8.17
CA LEU A 59 3.25 2.53 -7.47
C LEU A 59 3.45 1.61 -6.27
N TRP A 60 3.08 2.09 -5.09
CA TRP A 60 3.00 1.35 -3.84
C TRP A 60 1.52 1.19 -3.47
N LEU A 61 1.01 -0.03 -3.66
CA LEU A 61 -0.40 -0.36 -3.51
C LEU A 61 -0.64 -1.22 -2.28
N ASN A 62 -1.14 -0.62 -1.19
CA ASN A 62 -1.61 -1.36 -0.03
C ASN A 62 -3.03 -1.88 -0.29
N ILE A 63 -3.23 -3.20 -0.20
CA ILE A 63 -4.53 -3.83 -0.44
C ILE A 63 -4.73 -5.00 0.53
N GLY A 64 -5.90 -5.01 1.18
CA GLY A 64 -6.37 -6.11 2.01
C GLY A 64 -7.33 -7.01 1.26
N ASP A 65 -7.51 -8.22 1.77
CA ASP A 65 -8.44 -9.19 1.19
C ASP A 65 -9.80 -9.17 1.90
N SER A 66 -10.77 -9.87 1.32
CA SER A 66 -12.09 -10.08 1.86
C SER A 66 -12.53 -11.53 1.66
N TYR A 67 -13.59 -11.93 2.39
CA TYR A 67 -14.15 -13.26 2.30
C TYR A 67 -15.49 -13.23 1.56
N ALA A 68 -15.75 -14.25 0.73
CA ALA A 68 -17.03 -14.46 0.08
C ALA A 68 -18.11 -14.79 1.13
N GLY A 69 -19.32 -14.29 0.94
CA GLY A 69 -20.40 -14.50 1.90
C GLY A 69 -21.62 -13.62 1.68
N THR A 70 -22.67 -13.92 2.43
CA THR A 70 -23.93 -13.16 2.40
C THR A 70 -23.75 -11.74 2.93
N PRO A 71 -24.60 -10.79 2.49
CA PRO A 71 -24.62 -9.46 3.06
C PRO A 71 -24.82 -9.54 4.57
N GLY A 72 -23.95 -8.90 5.35
CA GLY A 72 -23.91 -9.04 6.80
C GLY A 72 -23.48 -7.76 7.49
N GLY A 73 -24.47 -7.02 8.01
CA GLY A 73 -24.27 -6.00 9.05
C GLY A 73 -24.55 -6.59 10.44
N TYR A 74 -23.87 -6.07 11.46
CA TYR A 74 -24.12 -6.42 12.86
C TYR A 74 -25.53 -5.95 13.29
N GLN A 75 -26.45 -6.86 13.63
CA GLN A 75 -27.61 -6.54 14.47
C GLN A 75 -27.25 -6.84 15.92
N GLY A 76 -26.94 -5.80 16.69
CA GLY A 76 -26.81 -5.92 18.14
C GLY A 76 -28.13 -6.41 18.75
N LYS A 77 -28.04 -7.32 19.74
CA LYS A 77 -29.18 -7.68 20.60
C LYS A 77 -29.49 -6.52 21.55
N SER A 78 -30.23 -5.53 21.05
CA SER A 78 -31.04 -4.52 21.78
C SER A 78 -31.18 -3.31 20.87
N GLY A 79 -32.39 -2.74 20.79
CA GLY A 79 -32.78 -1.65 19.89
C GLY A 79 -32.06 -0.30 20.09
N GLN A 80 -30.81 -0.27 20.52
CA GLN A 80 -29.95 0.90 20.45
C GLN A 80 -29.13 0.82 19.16
N ARG A 81 -29.42 1.73 18.21
CA ARG A 81 -28.60 1.96 17.03
C ARG A 81 -27.22 2.47 17.47
N ALA A 82 -26.27 1.55 17.65
CA ALA A 82 -24.87 1.91 17.78
C ALA A 82 -24.36 2.37 16.41
N SER A 83 -24.22 3.68 16.20
CA SER A 83 -23.56 4.27 15.03
C SER A 83 -22.03 4.07 15.04
N ARG A 84 -21.55 2.93 15.58
CA ARG A 84 -20.13 2.68 15.88
C ARG A 84 -19.59 1.34 15.34
N THR A 85 -20.32 0.65 14.46
CA THR A 85 -19.89 -0.66 13.94
C THR A 85 -19.26 -0.54 12.54
N PHE A 86 -18.00 -0.97 12.46
CA PHE A 86 -17.02 -0.91 11.36
C PHE A 86 -17.30 -1.80 10.13
N THR A 87 -18.55 -2.21 9.92
CA THR A 87 -18.90 -3.09 8.80
C THR A 87 -19.81 -2.34 7.85
N ALA A 88 -19.46 -2.32 6.55
CA ALA A 88 -20.42 -1.91 5.53
C ALA A 88 -21.75 -2.61 5.78
N ARG A 89 -22.84 -1.86 5.69
CA ARG A 89 -24.08 -2.48 5.21
C ARG A 89 -23.86 -2.72 3.73
N ILE A 90 -23.51 -3.95 3.41
CA ILE A 90 -23.48 -4.40 2.03
C ILE A 90 -24.87 -4.97 1.82
N ASP A 91 -25.61 -4.42 0.87
CA ASP A 91 -26.95 -4.92 0.55
C ASP A 91 -26.91 -6.12 -0.41
N LYS A 92 -25.71 -6.47 -0.90
CA LYS A 92 -25.45 -7.58 -1.82
C LYS A 92 -24.45 -8.57 -1.24
N ALA A 93 -24.58 -9.84 -1.64
CA ALA A 93 -23.60 -10.86 -1.29
C ALA A 93 -22.24 -10.52 -1.92
N LYS A 94 -21.16 -10.79 -1.18
CA LYS A 94 -19.80 -10.78 -1.74
C LYS A 94 -19.54 -12.12 -2.39
N GLY A 95 -19.15 -12.10 -3.66
CA GLY A 95 -18.76 -13.32 -4.34
C GLY A 95 -18.78 -13.17 -5.85
N GLY A 96 -18.21 -14.17 -6.50
CA GLY A 96 -18.16 -14.34 -7.94
C GLY A 96 -18.46 -15.80 -8.26
N GLU A 97 -18.50 -16.11 -9.54
CA GLU A 97 -18.70 -17.48 -9.98
C GLU A 97 -17.61 -18.40 -9.40
N GLY A 98 -18.01 -19.53 -8.83
CA GLY A 98 -17.09 -20.52 -8.26
C GLY A 98 -16.61 -20.24 -6.82
N LEU A 99 -16.95 -19.10 -6.22
CA LEU A 99 -16.62 -18.83 -4.81
C LEU A 99 -17.67 -19.40 -3.86
N LYS A 100 -17.21 -20.14 -2.84
CA LYS A 100 -18.05 -20.73 -1.80
C LYS A 100 -18.20 -19.75 -0.63
N PRO A 101 -19.26 -19.87 0.18
CA PRO A 101 -19.35 -19.10 1.42
C PRO A 101 -18.11 -19.31 2.30
N LYS A 102 -17.55 -18.20 2.80
CA LYS A 102 -16.31 -18.13 3.61
C LYS A 102 -15.01 -18.38 2.86
N ASP A 103 -15.01 -18.49 1.53
CA ASP A 103 -13.75 -18.51 0.78
C ASP A 103 -13.02 -17.17 0.94
N LEU A 104 -11.71 -17.22 1.16
CA LEU A 104 -10.85 -16.06 0.97
C LEU A 104 -10.82 -15.75 -0.53
N ILE A 105 -11.22 -14.54 -0.93
CA ILE A 105 -11.46 -14.23 -2.34
C ILE A 105 -10.15 -14.16 -3.13
N GLY A 106 -9.07 -13.67 -2.52
CA GLY A 106 -7.78 -13.48 -3.21
C GLY A 106 -7.69 -12.15 -3.93
N ILE A 107 -8.45 -11.13 -3.51
CA ILE A 107 -8.51 -9.80 -4.15
C ILE A 107 -7.11 -9.21 -4.40
N PRO A 108 -6.16 -9.21 -3.43
CA PRO A 108 -4.81 -8.68 -3.66
C PRO A 108 -4.13 -9.28 -4.89
N TRP A 109 -4.16 -10.62 -5.03
CA TRP A 109 -3.49 -11.31 -6.13
C TRP A 109 -4.26 -11.24 -7.45
N MET A 110 -5.60 -11.23 -7.40
CA MET A 110 -6.41 -10.95 -8.59
C MET A 110 -6.05 -9.59 -9.18
N LEU A 111 -5.96 -8.56 -8.33
CA LEU A 111 -5.58 -7.21 -8.75
C LEU A 111 -4.12 -7.16 -9.24
N ALA A 112 -3.16 -7.72 -8.50
CA ALA A 112 -1.75 -7.71 -8.89
C ALA A 112 -1.50 -8.35 -10.26
N PHE A 113 -2.17 -9.47 -10.55
CA PHE A 113 -2.05 -10.12 -11.85
C PHE A 113 -2.78 -9.36 -12.96
N ALA A 114 -3.94 -8.76 -12.69
CA ALA A 114 -4.63 -7.91 -13.64
C ALA A 114 -3.80 -6.66 -14.01
N LEU A 115 -3.19 -6.00 -13.03
CA LEU A 115 -2.28 -4.88 -13.28
C LEU A 115 -1.06 -5.31 -14.09
N ARG A 116 -0.46 -6.47 -13.78
CA ARG A 116 0.64 -7.02 -14.58
C ARG A 116 0.22 -7.29 -16.02
N ALA A 117 -0.98 -7.85 -16.23
CA ALA A 117 -1.53 -8.07 -17.57
C ALA A 117 -1.82 -6.76 -18.32
N ASP A 118 -2.19 -5.68 -17.61
CA ASP A 118 -2.40 -4.33 -18.18
C ASP A 118 -1.08 -3.57 -18.51
N GLY A 119 0.08 -4.18 -18.23
CA GLY A 119 1.39 -3.67 -18.62
C GLY A 119 2.23 -3.09 -17.48
N TRP A 120 1.85 -3.33 -16.23
CA TRP A 120 2.72 -3.04 -15.09
C TRP A 120 3.78 -4.11 -14.89
N TYR A 121 4.96 -3.71 -14.41
CA TYR A 121 5.92 -4.64 -13.82
C TYR A 121 5.57 -4.82 -12.34
N LEU A 122 5.17 -6.03 -11.95
CA LEU A 122 5.04 -6.40 -10.53
C LEU A 122 6.44 -6.71 -9.96
N ARG A 123 6.97 -5.85 -9.10
CA ARG A 123 8.36 -5.88 -8.65
C ARG A 123 8.56 -6.57 -7.31
N SER A 124 7.60 -6.43 -6.40
CA SER A 124 7.64 -7.09 -5.11
C SER A 124 6.23 -7.26 -4.55
N ASP A 125 6.00 -8.41 -3.92
CA ASP A 125 4.98 -8.56 -2.89
C ASP A 125 5.63 -8.29 -1.54
N ILE A 126 5.10 -7.34 -0.79
CA ILE A 126 5.57 -6.98 0.55
C ILE A 126 4.43 -7.25 1.51
N ILE A 127 4.75 -7.99 2.57
CA ILE A 127 3.80 -8.31 3.64
C ILE A 127 3.92 -7.23 4.71
N TRP A 128 2.88 -6.40 4.84
CA TRP A 128 2.72 -5.56 6.02
C TRP A 128 2.19 -6.43 7.16
N HIS A 129 3.09 -6.81 8.07
CA HIS A 129 2.76 -7.52 9.29
C HIS A 129 2.32 -6.52 10.38
N LYS A 130 1.09 -6.68 10.86
CA LYS A 130 0.48 -5.86 11.92
C LYS A 130 0.67 -6.57 13.26
N PRO A 131 1.59 -6.11 14.14
CA PRO A 131 1.82 -6.74 15.45
C PRO A 131 0.65 -6.55 16.44
N ASN A 132 -0.27 -5.62 16.14
CA ASN A 132 -1.44 -5.28 16.94
C ASN A 132 -2.74 -5.43 16.12
N PRO A 133 -3.02 -6.61 15.53
CA PRO A 133 -4.22 -6.77 14.71
C PRO A 133 -5.47 -6.68 15.58
N MET A 134 -6.52 -6.07 15.04
CA MET A 134 -7.82 -6.05 15.72
C MET A 134 -8.32 -7.48 15.92
N PRO A 135 -8.82 -7.84 17.12
CA PRO A 135 -9.42 -9.15 17.34
C PRO A 135 -10.61 -9.37 16.40
N GLU A 136 -10.70 -10.57 15.82
CA GLU A 136 -11.81 -10.97 14.98
C GLU A 136 -12.70 -11.96 15.72
N SER A 137 -14.02 -11.83 15.59
CA SER A 137 -14.99 -12.79 16.13
C SER A 137 -15.16 -13.97 15.16
N VAL A 138 -14.05 -14.67 14.89
CA VAL A 138 -13.96 -15.83 14.01
C VAL A 138 -13.30 -16.99 14.76
N SER A 139 -13.79 -18.22 14.55
CA SER A 139 -13.30 -19.42 15.25
C SER A 139 -12.85 -20.53 14.32
N ASP A 140 -13.12 -20.41 13.02
CA ASP A 140 -12.87 -21.42 12.00
C ASP A 140 -11.71 -21.08 11.05
N ARG A 141 -10.95 -20.02 11.37
CA ARG A 141 -9.71 -19.63 10.68
C ARG A 141 -8.81 -18.77 11.57
N PRO A 142 -7.52 -18.58 11.21
CA PRO A 142 -6.67 -17.59 11.86
C PRO A 142 -7.21 -16.16 11.69
N THR A 143 -6.92 -15.32 12.68
CA THR A 143 -7.12 -13.86 12.61
C THR A 143 -6.23 -13.28 11.52
N ASN A 144 -6.75 -12.34 10.73
CA ASN A 144 -5.95 -11.65 9.74
C ASN A 144 -5.01 -10.64 10.42
N ALA A 145 -3.71 -10.90 10.32
CA ALA A 145 -2.65 -10.09 10.91
C ALA A 145 -1.73 -9.41 9.89
N HIS A 146 -2.09 -9.45 8.59
CA HIS A 146 -1.25 -8.82 7.56
C HIS A 146 -2.06 -8.28 6.39
N GLU A 147 -1.42 -7.41 5.60
CA GLU A 147 -1.92 -6.93 4.32
C GLU A 147 -0.81 -6.96 3.28
N HIS A 148 -1.19 -6.92 2.01
CA HIS A 148 -0.23 -6.84 0.91
C HIS A 148 0.08 -5.38 0.60
N VAL A 149 1.34 -5.12 0.27
CA VAL A 149 1.82 -3.89 -0.34
C VAL A 149 2.57 -4.29 -1.60
N PHE A 150 1.95 -4.06 -2.75
CA PHE A 150 2.61 -4.36 -4.02
C PHE A 150 3.44 -3.17 -4.49
N LEU A 151 4.69 -3.44 -4.84
CA LEU A 151 5.53 -2.49 -5.58
C LEU A 151 5.36 -2.78 -7.07
N LEU A 152 4.86 -1.80 -7.82
CA LEU A 152 4.76 -1.86 -9.27
C LEU A 152 5.55 -0.72 -9.93
N SER A 153 6.01 -0.94 -11.16
CA SER A 153 6.71 0.06 -11.96
C SER A 153 6.28 0.02 -13.43
N LYS A 154 6.54 1.10 -14.17
CA LYS A 154 6.31 1.17 -15.63
C LYS A 154 7.35 0.41 -16.44
N SER A 155 8.53 0.20 -15.86
CA SER A 155 9.69 -0.34 -16.56
C SER A 155 10.56 -1.19 -15.62
N ALA A 156 11.42 -2.03 -16.20
CA ALA A 156 12.41 -2.82 -15.47
C ALA A 156 13.44 -1.93 -14.74
N GLN A 157 13.69 -0.72 -15.25
CA GLN A 157 14.51 0.32 -14.62
C GLN A 157 13.59 1.42 -14.08
N TYR A 158 13.66 1.67 -12.79
CA TYR A 158 12.77 2.61 -12.09
C TYR A 158 13.50 3.15 -10.86
N PHE A 159 13.02 4.28 -10.34
CA PHE A 159 13.56 4.86 -9.15
C PHE A 159 13.21 4.02 -7.92
N TYR A 160 14.22 3.67 -7.14
CA TYR A 160 14.08 2.97 -5.87
C TYR A 160 15.24 3.35 -4.95
N ASP A 161 14.96 4.12 -3.91
CA ASP A 161 15.94 4.50 -2.89
C ASP A 161 16.03 3.41 -1.82
N ALA A 162 16.81 2.36 -2.12
CA ALA A 162 17.08 1.28 -1.18
C ALA A 162 17.75 1.80 0.10
N ASP A 163 18.57 2.85 -0.02
CA ASP A 163 19.37 3.43 1.05
C ASP A 163 18.48 4.13 2.08
N ALA A 164 17.45 4.86 1.62
CA ALA A 164 16.48 5.55 2.45
C ALA A 164 15.64 4.63 3.35
N ILE A 165 15.59 3.33 3.04
CA ILE A 165 14.84 2.32 3.83
C ILE A 165 15.70 1.17 4.34
N LYS A 166 17.04 1.29 4.31
CA LYS A 166 17.95 0.25 4.83
C LYS A 166 17.60 -0.12 6.27
N GLU A 167 17.73 -1.40 6.57
CA GLU A 167 17.56 -1.93 7.91
C GLU A 167 18.91 -2.13 8.58
N VAL A 168 18.94 -2.02 9.91
CA VAL A 168 20.09 -2.46 10.69
C VAL A 168 20.27 -3.97 10.52
N GLY A 169 21.49 -4.38 10.25
CA GLY A 169 21.89 -5.77 10.17
C GLY A 169 21.85 -6.47 11.52
N ALA A 170 21.58 -7.77 11.50
CA ALA A 170 21.85 -8.61 12.67
C ALA A 170 23.36 -8.83 12.91
N VAL A 171 24.17 -8.67 11.86
CA VAL A 171 25.62 -8.82 11.91
C VAL A 171 26.25 -7.48 12.29
N PRO A 172 27.20 -7.42 13.24
CA PRO A 172 27.88 -6.18 13.60
C PRO A 172 28.67 -5.57 12.43
N ALA A 173 28.73 -4.23 12.39
CA ALA A 173 29.60 -3.52 11.45
C ALA A 173 31.08 -3.91 11.64
N GLY A 174 31.84 -3.94 10.54
CA GLY A 174 33.24 -4.39 10.52
C GLY A 174 33.41 -5.92 10.38
N THR A 175 32.32 -6.69 10.41
CA THR A 175 32.39 -8.13 10.13
C THR A 175 32.77 -8.36 8.66
N ARG A 176 33.80 -9.16 8.41
CA ARG A 176 34.18 -9.55 7.04
C ARG A 176 33.25 -10.64 6.53
N ALA A 177 32.62 -10.39 5.39
CA ALA A 177 31.81 -11.37 4.69
C ALA A 177 32.43 -11.70 3.34
N ALA A 178 32.46 -12.99 2.99
CA ALA A 178 32.89 -13.41 1.67
C ALA A 178 31.87 -12.91 0.62
N LYS A 179 32.38 -12.24 -0.40
CA LYS A 179 31.69 -11.91 -1.65
C LYS A 179 32.40 -12.72 -2.74
N GLY A 180 31.63 -13.28 -3.68
CA GLY A 180 32.21 -14.02 -4.79
C GLY A 180 33.22 -13.13 -5.53
N SER A 181 34.45 -13.59 -5.69
CA SER A 181 35.44 -12.90 -6.52
C SER A 181 35.12 -13.11 -8.01
N ASN A 182 35.59 -12.20 -8.85
CA ASN A 182 35.64 -12.40 -10.30
C ASN A 182 36.96 -13.04 -10.77
N VAL A 183 37.91 -13.24 -9.85
CA VAL A 183 39.19 -13.93 -10.12
C VAL A 183 38.97 -15.44 -10.00
N ARG A 184 39.59 -16.23 -10.88
CA ARG A 184 39.57 -17.70 -10.80
C ARG A 184 40.74 -18.19 -9.96
N SER A 185 40.54 -19.25 -9.18
CA SER A 185 41.65 -19.86 -8.41
C SER A 185 42.77 -20.33 -9.33
N GLU A 186 44.02 -20.07 -8.94
CA GLU A 186 45.22 -20.57 -9.63
C GLU A 186 45.56 -22.03 -9.27
N LEU A 187 44.88 -22.58 -8.25
CA LEU A 187 45.05 -23.97 -7.85
C LEU A 187 44.52 -24.91 -8.95
N LYS A 188 45.37 -25.83 -9.41
CA LYS A 188 44.98 -26.90 -10.33
C LYS A 188 43.87 -27.75 -9.71
N ASP A 189 42.90 -28.15 -10.53
CA ASP A 189 41.73 -28.97 -10.18
C ASP A 189 40.71 -28.33 -9.22
N VAL A 190 40.79 -27.03 -8.98
CA VAL A 190 39.79 -26.28 -8.19
C VAL A 190 38.95 -25.38 -9.10
N ASN A 191 37.71 -25.78 -9.37
CA ASN A 191 36.71 -24.94 -10.07
C ASN A 191 36.01 -23.97 -9.09
N SER A 192 36.81 -23.21 -8.35
CA SER A 192 36.33 -22.24 -7.35
C SER A 192 36.91 -20.85 -7.63
N ARG A 193 36.18 -19.82 -7.24
CA ARG A 193 36.67 -18.45 -7.16
C ARG A 193 37.20 -18.22 -5.74
N PRO A 194 38.40 -17.66 -5.54
CA PRO A 194 38.79 -17.17 -4.21
C PRO A 194 37.69 -16.27 -3.63
N PRO A 195 37.46 -16.29 -2.31
CA PRO A 195 36.56 -15.32 -1.69
C PRO A 195 37.24 -13.95 -1.72
N GLU A 196 36.54 -12.96 -2.24
CA GLU A 196 36.84 -11.56 -1.92
C GLU A 196 36.13 -11.24 -0.60
N TYR A 197 36.72 -10.40 0.26
CA TYR A 197 36.06 -10.00 1.49
C TYR A 197 35.70 -8.53 1.41
N TRP A 198 34.47 -8.21 1.83
CA TRP A 198 34.05 -6.84 2.06
C TRP A 198 33.72 -6.65 3.54
N GLU A 199 33.87 -5.43 4.03
CA GLU A 199 33.53 -5.07 5.39
C GLU A 199 32.05 -4.68 5.47
N TYR A 200 31.29 -5.44 6.28
CA TYR A 200 29.88 -5.17 6.50
C TYR A 200 29.71 -3.80 7.18
N ASN A 201 28.95 -2.89 6.58
CA ASN A 201 28.77 -1.52 7.08
C ASN A 201 27.73 -1.40 8.21
N GLY A 202 27.17 -2.51 8.69
CA GLY A 202 26.12 -2.52 9.71
C GLY A 202 24.69 -2.50 9.15
N PHE A 203 24.49 -2.27 7.85
CA PHE A 203 23.18 -2.11 7.22
C PHE A 203 22.91 -3.14 6.11
N ARG A 204 21.64 -3.47 5.93
CA ARG A 204 21.16 -4.38 4.87
C ARG A 204 19.97 -3.77 4.14
N ASN A 205 19.68 -4.29 2.96
CA ASN A 205 18.44 -3.97 2.25
C ASN A 205 17.22 -4.33 3.09
N ALA A 206 16.15 -3.52 2.96
CA ALA A 206 14.85 -3.83 3.55
C ALA A 206 14.36 -5.20 3.10
N ARG A 207 13.82 -5.98 4.03
CA ARG A 207 13.17 -7.27 3.71
C ARG A 207 11.76 -7.03 3.19
N SER A 208 11.15 -8.05 2.58
CA SER A 208 9.77 -7.98 2.08
C SER A 208 8.70 -8.23 3.15
N VAL A 209 9.07 -8.34 4.43
CA VAL A 209 8.10 -8.43 5.54
C VAL A 209 8.33 -7.25 6.46
N TRP A 210 7.38 -6.33 6.50
CA TRP A 210 7.46 -5.08 7.25
C TRP A 210 6.55 -5.17 8.47
N THR A 211 7.16 -5.27 9.66
CA THR A 211 6.42 -5.18 10.92
C THR A 211 6.18 -3.72 11.26
N ILE A 212 4.95 -3.26 11.10
CA ILE A 212 4.53 -1.87 11.38
C ILE A 212 3.19 -1.92 12.12
N ALA A 213 3.11 -1.25 13.28
CA ALA A 213 1.88 -1.21 14.07
C ALA A 213 0.80 -0.37 13.38
N THR A 214 -0.46 -0.81 13.46
CA THR A 214 -1.59 0.06 13.10
C THR A 214 -1.71 1.17 14.13
N GLN A 215 -1.88 2.41 13.67
CA GLN A 215 -2.09 3.57 14.54
C GLN A 215 -3.58 3.94 14.54
N PRO A 216 -4.25 4.00 15.70
CA PRO A 216 -5.63 4.49 15.78
C PRO A 216 -5.64 5.99 15.47
N TYR A 217 -6.60 6.42 14.64
CA TYR A 217 -6.89 7.83 14.40
C TYR A 217 -8.15 8.22 15.17
N GLY A 218 -8.08 9.31 15.93
CA GLY A 218 -9.16 9.75 16.84
C GLY A 218 -10.31 10.50 16.18
N GLY A 219 -10.18 10.91 14.91
CA GLY A 219 -11.25 11.53 14.14
C GLY A 219 -12.22 10.51 13.50
N ALA A 220 -13.23 10.98 12.78
CA ALA A 220 -14.28 10.16 12.14
C ALA A 220 -13.80 9.30 10.94
N HIS A 221 -12.53 8.87 10.92
CA HIS A 221 -11.91 8.16 9.82
C HIS A 221 -11.32 6.86 10.31
N PHE A 222 -11.98 5.80 9.91
CA PHE A 222 -11.51 4.44 10.12
C PHE A 222 -10.83 3.99 8.82
N ALA A 223 -9.80 3.14 8.89
CA ALA A 223 -8.98 2.67 7.77
C ALA A 223 -8.16 3.74 7.02
N THR A 224 -7.30 4.45 7.74
CA THR A 224 -6.15 5.11 7.12
C THR A 224 -4.98 4.14 7.06
N MET A 225 -4.28 4.07 5.92
CA MET A 225 -2.92 3.48 5.84
C MET A 225 -2.07 4.02 7.01
N ALA A 226 -1.25 3.16 7.62
CA ALA A 226 -0.39 3.57 8.73
C ALA A 226 0.63 4.62 8.25
N PRO A 227 0.84 5.74 8.97
CA PRO A 227 1.81 6.77 8.57
C PRO A 227 3.21 6.22 8.30
N ASP A 228 3.71 5.34 9.17
CA ASP A 228 5.03 4.70 9.02
C ASP A 228 5.12 3.81 7.76
N LEU A 229 4.00 3.21 7.34
CA LEU A 229 3.95 2.43 6.11
C LEU A 229 4.04 3.36 4.88
N ALA A 230 3.26 4.45 4.89
CA ALA A 230 3.31 5.48 3.86
C ALA A 230 4.71 6.10 3.78
N GLU A 231 5.32 6.42 4.93
CA GLU A 231 6.65 7.00 5.03
C GLU A 231 7.70 6.11 4.37
N ARG A 232 7.67 4.80 4.67
CA ARG A 232 8.59 3.83 4.05
C ARG A 232 8.41 3.77 2.54
N CYS A 233 7.16 3.76 2.05
CA CYS A 233 6.87 3.75 0.62
C CYS A 233 7.33 5.04 -0.07
N ILE A 234 7.06 6.21 0.52
CA ILE A 234 7.45 7.52 -0.02
C ILE A 234 8.97 7.67 -0.06
N LYS A 235 9.67 7.28 1.01
CA LYS A 235 11.14 7.28 1.07
C LYS A 235 11.75 6.41 -0.02
N ALA A 236 11.23 5.21 -0.22
CA ALA A 236 11.73 4.29 -1.23
C ALA A 236 11.38 4.73 -2.67
N GLY A 237 10.20 5.32 -2.87
CA GLY A 237 9.66 5.64 -4.19
C GLY A 237 9.88 7.08 -4.68
N SER A 238 10.41 7.98 -3.86
CA SER A 238 10.57 9.40 -4.21
C SER A 238 11.75 10.09 -3.53
N LYS A 239 12.23 11.19 -4.11
CA LYS A 239 13.23 12.11 -3.55
C LYS A 239 12.54 13.33 -2.91
N PRO A 240 13.22 14.07 -2.01
CA PRO A 240 12.75 15.40 -1.62
C PRO A 240 12.46 16.27 -2.84
N ALA A 241 11.44 17.12 -2.74
CA ALA A 241 10.85 17.94 -3.80
C ALA A 241 10.09 17.20 -4.91
N ASP A 242 10.06 15.86 -4.90
CA ASP A 242 9.20 15.10 -5.82
C ASP A 242 7.71 15.27 -5.49
N VAL A 243 6.85 14.85 -6.43
CA VAL A 243 5.39 14.85 -6.31
C VAL A 243 4.87 13.43 -6.08
N VAL A 244 4.15 13.22 -4.99
CA VAL A 244 3.49 11.95 -4.62
C VAL A 244 1.99 12.03 -4.94
N LEU A 245 1.45 11.01 -5.61
CA LEU A 245 0.03 10.87 -5.91
C LEU A 245 -0.63 9.88 -4.96
N ASP A 246 -1.84 10.21 -4.51
CA ASP A 246 -2.79 9.26 -3.93
C ASP A 246 -4.16 9.42 -4.61
N PRO A 247 -4.59 8.49 -5.48
CA PRO A 247 -5.90 8.56 -6.12
C PRO A 247 -7.07 8.23 -5.18
N PHE A 248 -6.80 7.81 -3.94
CA PHE A 248 -7.78 7.47 -2.91
C PHE A 248 -7.39 8.14 -1.58
N GLY A 249 -7.32 9.47 -1.61
CA GLY A 249 -6.67 10.30 -0.59
C GLY A 249 -7.24 10.14 0.82
N GLY A 250 -8.52 9.77 0.97
CA GLY A 250 -9.15 9.50 2.26
C GLY A 250 -8.96 10.65 3.24
N ALA A 251 -8.46 10.34 4.44
CA ALA A 251 -8.16 11.34 5.48
C ALA A 251 -6.75 11.97 5.36
N GLY A 252 -6.12 11.90 4.19
CA GLY A 252 -4.91 12.65 3.88
C GLY A 252 -3.59 12.12 4.43
N THR A 253 -3.50 10.85 4.87
CA THR A 253 -2.25 10.31 5.44
C THR A 253 -1.07 10.44 4.47
N THR A 254 -1.26 10.09 3.20
CA THR A 254 -0.20 10.18 2.19
C THR A 254 0.30 11.61 2.01
N GLY A 255 -0.61 12.58 1.95
CA GLY A 255 -0.26 14.00 1.79
C GLY A 255 0.49 14.56 3.00
N MET A 256 -0.01 14.27 4.21
CA MET A 256 0.63 14.67 5.46
C MET A 256 2.07 14.09 5.55
N VAL A 257 2.25 12.80 5.26
CA VAL A 257 3.58 12.18 5.31
C VAL A 257 4.49 12.70 4.20
N ALA A 258 3.98 12.95 3.00
CA ALA A 258 4.75 13.55 1.92
C ALA A 258 5.27 14.94 2.31
N ASP A 259 4.42 15.79 2.90
CA ASP A 259 4.79 17.13 3.38
C ASP A 259 5.90 17.07 4.44
N ARG A 260 5.74 16.23 5.48
CA ARG A 260 6.78 16.00 6.51
C ARG A 260 8.14 15.58 5.93
N LEU A 261 8.11 14.85 4.81
CA LEU A 261 9.31 14.39 4.13
C LEU A 261 9.83 15.41 3.11
N GLY A 262 9.21 16.58 2.96
CA GLY A 262 9.61 17.61 2.00
C GLY A 262 9.28 17.23 0.56
N ARG A 263 8.16 16.57 0.32
CA ARG A 263 7.58 16.26 -1.01
C ARG A 263 6.28 17.04 -1.18
N SER A 264 5.91 17.32 -2.43
CA SER A 264 4.55 17.76 -2.75
C SER A 264 3.62 16.54 -2.87
N ALA A 265 2.33 16.72 -2.64
CA ALA A 265 1.35 15.67 -2.82
C ALA A 265 0.11 16.13 -3.58
N ILE A 266 -0.46 15.22 -4.37
CA ILE A 266 -1.76 15.36 -5.01
C ILE A 266 -2.65 14.25 -4.47
N LEU A 267 -3.73 14.62 -3.79
CA LEU A 267 -4.72 13.70 -3.25
C LEU A 267 -6.03 13.84 -4.01
N ILE A 268 -6.60 12.73 -4.46
CA ILE A 268 -7.92 12.69 -5.09
C ILE A 268 -8.86 11.98 -4.12
N GLU A 269 -9.96 12.63 -3.75
CA GLU A 269 -10.94 12.07 -2.84
C GLU A 269 -12.35 12.40 -3.35
N LEU A 270 -13.18 11.36 -3.46
CA LEU A 270 -14.56 11.49 -3.94
C LEU A 270 -15.45 12.16 -2.90
N ASN A 271 -15.22 11.88 -1.61
CA ASN A 271 -16.04 12.38 -0.54
C ASN A 271 -15.55 13.77 -0.07
N PRO A 272 -16.32 14.86 -0.26
CA PRO A 272 -15.89 16.19 0.10
C PRO A 272 -15.70 16.37 1.61
N ALA A 273 -16.41 15.60 2.44
CA ALA A 273 -16.16 15.61 3.88
C ALA A 273 -14.82 14.98 4.24
N TYR A 274 -14.39 13.95 3.50
CA TYR A 274 -13.06 13.37 3.67
C TYR A 274 -11.96 14.27 3.12
N ALA A 275 -12.20 14.91 1.97
CA ALA A 275 -11.30 15.92 1.43
C ALA A 275 -11.07 17.07 2.42
N ALA A 276 -12.13 17.60 3.05
CA ALA A 276 -12.02 18.63 4.08
C ALA A 276 -11.18 18.17 5.27
N ILE A 277 -11.37 16.94 5.75
CA ILE A 277 -10.61 16.43 6.89
C ILE A 277 -9.15 16.15 6.51
N ALA A 278 -8.88 15.74 5.27
CA ALA A 278 -7.52 15.66 4.75
C ALA A 278 -6.85 17.06 4.74
N THR A 279 -7.54 18.09 4.27
CA THR A 279 -7.05 19.48 4.28
C THR A 279 -6.72 19.95 5.70
N ASP A 280 -7.67 19.82 6.63
CA ASP A 280 -7.47 20.24 8.03
C ASP A 280 -6.29 19.51 8.66
N ARG A 281 -6.23 18.18 8.48
CA ARG A 281 -5.16 17.35 9.05
C ARG A 281 -3.79 17.69 8.51
N ILE A 282 -3.67 17.98 7.21
CA ILE A 282 -2.40 18.36 6.59
C ILE A 282 -2.00 19.76 7.09
N HIS A 283 -2.95 20.69 7.18
CA HIS A 283 -2.68 22.04 7.66
C HIS A 283 -2.27 22.08 9.13
N ASP A 284 -2.95 21.32 10.00
CA ASP A 284 -2.66 21.26 11.44
C ASP A 284 -1.32 20.57 11.75
N ASP A 285 -0.90 19.65 10.88
CA ASP A 285 0.39 18.96 10.99
C ASP A 285 1.54 19.77 10.39
N ALA A 286 1.25 20.55 9.35
CA ALA A 286 2.24 21.33 8.64
C ALA A 286 2.79 22.50 9.46
N GLY A 287 4.05 22.85 9.19
CA GLY A 287 4.66 24.08 9.71
C GLY A 287 4.13 25.35 9.02
N MET A 288 4.61 26.52 9.48
CA MET A 288 4.18 27.88 9.05
C MET A 288 4.17 28.15 7.51
N PHE A 289 4.75 27.28 6.68
CA PHE A 289 4.98 27.52 5.25
C PHE A 289 4.27 26.56 4.29
N ALA A 290 3.42 25.64 4.76
CA ALA A 290 2.67 24.76 3.85
C ALA A 290 1.53 25.49 3.15
N GLN A 291 1.32 25.16 1.88
CA GLN A 291 0.18 25.63 1.09
C GLN A 291 -0.68 24.44 0.70
N VAL A 292 -1.93 24.42 1.18
CA VAL A 292 -2.92 23.41 0.82
C VAL A 292 -4.00 24.07 -0.03
N SER A 293 -4.15 23.61 -1.26
CA SER A 293 -5.20 24.06 -2.19
C SER A 293 -6.24 22.96 -2.41
N ALA A 294 -7.52 23.29 -2.28
CA ALA A 294 -8.65 22.42 -2.64
C ALA A 294 -9.14 22.68 -4.07
#